data_AF-A0A972YFF4-F1
#
_entry.id   AF-A0A972YFF4-F1
#
_cell.length_a   1.000
_cell.length_b   1.000
_cell.length_c   1.000
_cell.angle_alpha   90.00
_cell.angle_beta   90.00
_cell.angle_gamma   90.00
#
_symmetry.space_group_name_H-M   'P 1'
#
loop_
_entity.id
_entity.type
_entity.pdbx_description
1 polymer ?
#
loop_
_entity_poly.entity_id
_entity_poly.type
_entity_poly.pdbx_seq_one_letter_code
_entity_poly.pdbx_strand_id
1 'polypeptide(L)'
;MLSLALFGTVARSALIGAIVTKAIDTLVISKINNKMETKRWLRTTKLELFSKISEDLLSLDNTNINENIRSIKQNTAKIVLLLENKNLIRKIDEHILALHKLSNKKFVNEEKFDNQIKIIAMDFIMLLNKNIQRI
;
A
#
# COMPACT_ATOMS: atom_id res chain seq x y z
N MET A 1 -35.51 -5.52 -57.60
CA MET A 1 -35.35 -4.53 -56.50
C MET A 1 -35.05 -5.12 -55.11
N LEU A 2 -35.17 -6.44 -54.87
CA LEU A 2 -34.94 -7.05 -53.53
C LEU A 2 -33.49 -7.04 -53.01
N SER A 3 -32.49 -7.04 -53.90
CA SER A 3 -31.07 -7.13 -53.52
C SER A 3 -30.59 -5.92 -52.68
N LEU A 4 -30.92 -4.69 -53.09
CA LEU A 4 -30.43 -3.47 -52.45
C LEU A 4 -31.00 -3.26 -51.02
N ALA A 5 -32.24 -3.70 -50.79
CA ALA A 5 -32.89 -3.63 -49.49
C ALA A 5 -32.26 -4.61 -48.49
N LEU A 6 -31.89 -5.81 -48.95
CA LEU A 6 -31.20 -6.83 -48.14
C LEU A 6 -29.79 -6.37 -47.73
N PHE A 7 -29.04 -5.75 -48.64
CA PHE A 7 -27.72 -5.16 -48.32
C PHE A 7 -27.82 -4.01 -47.31
N GLY A 8 -28.86 -3.16 -47.40
CA GLY A 8 -29.09 -2.07 -46.44
C GLY A 8 -29.40 -2.56 -45.02
N THR A 9 -30.16 -3.65 -44.88
CA THR A 9 -30.46 -4.27 -43.57
C THR A 9 -29.27 -5.00 -42.96
N VAL A 10 -28.46 -5.70 -43.77
CA VAL A 10 -27.25 -6.40 -43.29
C VAL A 10 -26.18 -5.37 -42.90
N ALA A 11 -26.00 -4.31 -43.68
CA ALA A 11 -25.06 -3.23 -43.36
C ALA A 11 -25.45 -2.47 -42.08
N ARG A 12 -26.74 -2.15 -41.89
CA ARG A 12 -27.22 -1.54 -40.63
C ARG A 12 -27.06 -2.48 -39.43
N SER A 13 -27.34 -3.77 -39.58
CA SER A 13 -27.19 -4.76 -38.52
C SER A 13 -25.72 -5.00 -38.15
N ALA A 14 -24.82 -5.00 -39.13
CA ALA A 14 -23.37 -5.07 -38.93
C ALA A 14 -22.81 -3.80 -38.25
N LEU A 15 -23.33 -2.62 -38.62
CA LEU A 15 -22.99 -1.35 -37.96
C LEU A 15 -23.45 -1.32 -36.49
N ILE A 16 -24.69 -1.74 -36.22
CA ILE A 16 -25.22 -1.84 -34.85
C ILE A 16 -24.44 -2.89 -34.04
N GLY A 17 -24.14 -4.04 -34.65
CA GLY A 17 -23.29 -5.08 -34.06
C GLY A 17 -21.89 -4.55 -33.71
N ALA A 18 -21.25 -3.80 -34.60
CA ALA A 18 -19.94 -3.21 -34.36
C ALA A 18 -19.96 -2.16 -33.24
N ILE A 19 -21.01 -1.35 -33.13
CA ILE A 19 -21.18 -0.36 -32.06
C ILE A 19 -21.35 -1.04 -30.70
N VAL A 20 -22.17 -2.09 -30.63
CA VAL A 20 -22.41 -2.86 -29.40
C VAL A 20 -21.13 -3.59 -28.95
N THR A 21 -20.44 -4.27 -29.87
CA THR A 21 -19.17 -4.95 -29.56
C THR A 21 -18.12 -3.95 -29.05
N LYS A 22 -17.98 -2.79 -29.71
CA LYS A 22 -17.03 -1.75 -29.28
C LYS A 22 -17.37 -1.16 -27.91
N ALA A 23 -18.66 -1.00 -27.58
CA ALA A 23 -19.09 -0.56 -26.27
C ALA A 23 -18.75 -1.59 -25.18
N ILE A 24 -19.02 -2.88 -25.43
CA ILE A 24 -18.68 -3.97 -24.50
C ILE A 24 -17.16 -4.06 -24.31
N ASP A 25 -16.39 -4.02 -25.39
CA ASP A 25 -14.93 -4.03 -25.33
C ASP A 25 -14.40 -2.85 -24.52
N THR A 26 -14.95 -1.65 -24.73
CA THR A 26 -14.57 -0.45 -23.97
C THR A 26 -14.86 -0.62 -22.48
N LEU A 27 -16.00 -1.21 -22.10
CA LEU A 27 -16.36 -1.45 -20.69
C LEU A 27 -15.45 -2.49 -20.03
N VAL A 28 -15.13 -3.58 -20.74
CA VAL A 28 -14.23 -4.63 -20.24
C VAL A 28 -12.81 -4.08 -20.08
N ILE A 29 -12.29 -3.38 -21.09
CA ILE A 29 -10.98 -2.74 -21.07
C ILE A 29 -10.92 -1.68 -19.97
N SER A 30 -11.94 -0.84 -19.82
CA SER A 30 -12.03 0.16 -18.74
C SER A 30 -11.99 -0.50 -17.36
N LYS A 31 -12.72 -1.60 -17.15
CA LYS A 31 -12.70 -2.33 -15.88
C LYS A 31 -11.33 -2.95 -15.57
N ILE A 32 -10.65 -3.50 -16.58
CA ILE A 32 -9.30 -4.05 -16.43
C ILE A 32 -8.31 -2.92 -16.13
N ASN A 33 -8.38 -1.81 -16.87
CA ASN A 33 -7.51 -0.67 -16.69
C ASN A 33 -7.66 -0.05 -15.29
N ASN A 34 -8.89 0.17 -14.82
CA ASN A 34 -9.16 0.67 -13.47
C ASN A 34 -8.62 -0.26 -12.38
N LYS A 35 -8.70 -1.58 -12.57
CA LYS A 35 -8.10 -2.55 -11.65
C LYS A 35 -6.57 -2.47 -11.63
N MET A 36 -5.93 -2.34 -12.81
CA MET A 36 -4.48 -2.18 -12.89
C MET A 36 -4.02 -0.87 -12.26
N GLU A 37 -4.75 0.22 -12.51
CA GLU A 37 -4.48 1.53 -11.94
C GLU A 37 -4.62 1.51 -10.42
N THR A 38 -5.70 0.92 -9.90
CA THR A 38 -5.90 0.77 -8.45
C THR A 38 -4.78 -0.05 -7.80
N LYS A 39 -4.34 -1.13 -8.45
CA LYS A 39 -3.20 -1.93 -7.97
C LYS A 39 -1.89 -1.14 -7.97
N ARG A 40 -1.62 -0.38 -9.04
CA ARG A 40 -0.44 0.49 -9.13
C ARG A 40 -0.46 1.57 -8.06
N TRP A 41 -1.59 2.25 -7.91
CA TRP A 41 -1.81 3.26 -6.88
C TRP A 41 -1.56 2.68 -5.49
N LEU A 42 -2.18 1.54 -5.16
CA LEU A 42 -2.00 0.88 -3.85
C LEU A 42 -0.54 0.49 -3.60
N ARG A 43 0.17 -0.01 -4.62
CA ARG A 43 1.59 -0.35 -4.51
C ARG A 43 2.45 0.89 -4.23
N THR A 44 2.24 1.97 -4.98
CA THR A 44 2.98 3.23 -4.79
C THR A 44 2.70 3.83 -3.42
N THR A 45 1.43 3.93 -3.01
CA THR A 45 1.06 4.47 -1.69
C THR A 45 1.64 3.64 -0.55
N LYS A 46 1.66 2.31 -0.66
CA LYS A 46 2.33 1.44 0.33
C LYS A 46 3.83 1.73 0.39
N LEU A 47 4.49 1.85 -0.76
CA LEU A 47 5.92 2.15 -0.82
C LEU A 47 6.24 3.50 -0.18
N GLU A 48 5.48 4.55 -0.50
CA GLU A 48 5.65 5.89 0.10
C GLU A 48 5.49 5.86 1.62
N LEU A 49 4.43 5.21 2.13
CA LEU A 49 4.19 5.12 3.56
C LEU A 49 5.24 4.27 4.28
N PHE A 50 5.70 3.18 3.66
CA PHE A 50 6.71 2.30 4.26
C PHE A 50 8.07 3.00 4.28
N SER A 51 8.41 3.75 3.23
CA SER A 51 9.60 4.61 3.21
C SER A 51 9.51 5.66 4.30
N LYS A 52 8.37 6.34 4.46
CA LYS A 52 8.18 7.35 5.50
C LYS A 52 8.36 6.79 6.91
N ILE A 53 7.81 5.60 7.19
CA ILE A 53 8.03 4.94 8.48
C ILE A 53 9.50 4.53 8.65
N SER A 54 10.15 4.06 7.59
CA SER A 54 11.55 3.69 7.65
C SER A 54 12.44 4.88 7.98
N GLU A 55 12.16 6.05 7.39
CA GLU A 55 12.79 7.32 7.76
C GLU A 55 12.55 7.66 9.24
N ASP A 56 11.28 7.67 9.67
CA ASP A 56 10.91 8.01 11.05
C ASP A 56 11.56 7.05 12.08
N LEU A 57 11.73 5.77 11.71
CA LEU A 57 12.38 4.75 12.54
C LEU A 57 13.90 4.95 12.62
N LEU A 58 14.53 5.33 11.51
CA LEU A 58 15.97 5.60 11.45
C LEU A 58 16.34 6.93 12.13
N SER A 59 15.40 7.87 12.23
CA SER A 59 15.58 9.14 12.95
C SER A 59 15.26 9.06 14.44
N LEU A 60 14.96 7.87 14.98
CA LEU A 60 14.68 7.71 16.41
C LEU A 60 15.92 8.05 17.24
N ASP A 61 15.78 9.07 18.08
CA ASP A 61 16.76 9.49 19.08
C ASP A 61 16.17 9.45 20.50
N ASN A 62 17.03 9.52 21.52
CA ASN A 62 16.61 9.54 22.93
C ASN A 62 15.96 10.88 23.32
N THR A 63 16.37 11.97 22.68
CA THR A 63 15.93 13.34 22.99
C THR A 63 14.45 13.56 22.71
N ASN A 64 13.91 13.01 21.62
CA ASN A 64 12.54 13.24 21.18
C ASN A 64 11.75 11.94 20.96
N ILE A 65 12.14 10.83 21.61
CA ILE A 65 11.57 9.50 21.36
C ILE A 65 10.03 9.46 21.41
N ASN A 66 9.41 10.17 22.35
CA ASN A 66 7.94 10.16 22.48
C ASN A 66 7.23 10.83 21.29
N GLU A 67 7.82 11.90 20.76
CA GLU A 67 7.30 12.59 19.58
C GLU A 67 7.55 11.75 18.32
N ASN A 68 8.74 11.16 18.20
CA ASN A 68 9.09 10.25 17.10
C ASN A 68 8.14 9.04 17.07
N ILE A 69 7.88 8.39 18.22
CA ILE A 69 6.93 7.28 18.32
C ILE A 69 5.51 7.72 17.98
N ARG A 70 5.11 8.95 18.31
CA ARG A 70 3.81 9.49 17.92
C ARG A 70 3.69 9.62 16.39
N SER A 71 4.71 10.14 15.72
CA SER A 71 4.76 10.20 14.25
C SER A 71 4.67 8.80 13.63
N ILE A 72 5.48 7.86 14.14
CA ILE A 72 5.48 6.47 13.67
C ILE A 72 4.09 5.84 13.83
N LYS A 73 3.40 6.06 14.96
CA LYS A 73 2.02 5.58 15.19
C LYS A 73 1.03 6.16 14.19
N GLN A 74 1.11 7.46 13.90
CA GLN A 74 0.22 8.12 12.93
C GLN A 74 0.42 7.58 11.51
N ASN A 75 1.67 7.41 11.07
CA ASN A 75 1.98 6.84 9.77
C ASN A 75 1.62 5.35 9.70
N THR A 76 1.78 4.63 10.80
CA THR A 76 1.36 3.23 10.93
C THR A 76 -0.16 3.06 10.81
N ALA A 77 -0.95 3.95 11.41
CA ALA A 77 -2.41 3.90 11.30
C ALA A 77 -2.88 4.00 9.84
N LYS A 78 -2.25 4.88 9.04
CA LYS A 78 -2.52 4.99 7.60
C LYS A 78 -2.24 3.69 6.86
N ILE A 79 -1.14 3.02 7.19
CA ILE A 79 -0.79 1.71 6.61
C ILE A 79 -1.81 0.65 6.98
N VAL A 80 -2.22 0.57 8.26
CA VAL A 80 -3.20 -0.43 8.71
C VAL A 80 -4.51 -0.31 7.94
N LEU A 81 -4.95 0.90 7.60
CA LEU A 81 -6.14 1.13 6.77
C LEU A 81 -6.01 0.62 5.32
N LEU A 82 -4.78 0.47 4.81
CA LEU A 82 -4.48 0.02 3.45
C LEU A 82 -4.11 -1.46 3.36
N LEU A 83 -3.90 -2.12 4.49
CA LEU A 83 -3.49 -3.52 4.56
C LEU A 83 -4.68 -4.43 4.76
N GLU A 84 -4.77 -5.48 3.95
CA GLU A 84 -5.75 -6.56 4.14
C GLU A 84 -5.18 -7.69 5.01
N ASN A 85 -3.85 -7.81 5.07
CA ASN A 85 -3.17 -8.89 5.77
C ASN A 85 -3.16 -8.68 7.29
N LYS A 86 -4.11 -9.32 7.98
CA LYS A 86 -4.25 -9.26 9.45
C LYS A 86 -2.97 -9.69 10.20
N ASN A 87 -2.20 -10.63 9.68
CA ASN A 87 -0.96 -11.06 10.32
C ASN A 87 0.13 -9.99 10.21
N LEU A 88 0.19 -9.27 9.08
CA LEU A 88 1.09 -8.12 8.94
C LEU A 88 0.69 -7.00 9.90
N ILE A 89 -0.61 -6.68 9.97
CA ILE A 89 -1.14 -5.66 10.89
C ILE A 89 -0.76 -5.98 12.35
N ARG A 90 -0.95 -7.23 12.78
CA ARG A 90 -0.56 -7.67 14.13
C ARG A 90 0.94 -7.49 14.39
N LYS A 91 1.80 -7.90 13.45
CA LYS A 91 3.26 -7.76 13.61
C LYS A 91 3.69 -6.29 13.66
N ILE A 92 3.06 -5.45 12.85
CA ILE A 92 3.26 -3.99 12.90
C ILE A 92 2.94 -3.47 14.31
N ASP A 93 1.79 -3.84 14.86
CA ASP A 93 1.38 -3.42 16.21
C ASP A 93 2.35 -3.92 17.30
N GLU A 94 2.87 -5.14 17.17
CA GLU A 94 3.89 -5.69 18.06
C GLU A 94 5.18 -4.85 18.07
N HIS A 95 5.64 -4.37 16.91
CA HIS A 95 6.80 -3.47 16.82
C HIS A 95 6.51 -2.11 17.44
N ILE A 96 5.31 -1.54 17.24
CA ILE A 96 4.91 -0.27 17.87
C ILE A 96 4.87 -0.41 19.39
N LEU A 97 4.33 -1.52 19.90
CA LEU A 97 4.31 -1.81 21.34
C LEU A 97 5.73 -1.99 21.88
N ALA A 98 6.64 -2.62 21.13
CA ALA A 98 8.03 -2.75 21.52
C ALA A 98 8.73 -1.38 21.63
N LEU A 99 8.55 -0.50 20.65
CA LEU A 99 9.05 0.88 20.69
C LEU A 99 8.48 1.65 21.88
N HIS A 100 7.18 1.53 22.15
CA HIS A 100 6.55 2.22 23.28
C HIS A 100 7.00 1.69 24.64
N LYS A 101 7.21 0.37 24.78
CA LYS A 101 7.81 -0.21 25.98
C LYS A 101 9.23 0.29 26.17
N LEU A 102 9.97 0.44 25.08
CA LEU A 102 11.33 0.95 25.10
C LEU A 102 11.36 2.43 25.51
N SER A 103 10.49 3.30 24.99
CA SER A 103 10.45 4.72 25.41
C SER A 103 10.18 4.94 26.89
N ASN A 104 9.47 4.00 27.53
CA ASN A 104 9.11 4.09 28.95
C ASN A 104 10.15 3.47 29.90
N LYS A 105 11.21 2.84 29.36
CA LYS A 105 12.29 2.29 30.18
C LYS A 105 13.26 3.40 30.58
N LYS A 106 13.69 3.40 31.85
CA LYS A 106 14.84 4.20 32.27
C LYS A 106 16.13 3.49 31.84
N PHE A 107 16.86 4.09 30.91
CA PHE A 107 18.17 3.58 30.50
C PHE A 107 19.25 4.23 31.35
N VAL A 108 20.14 3.40 31.88
CA VAL A 108 21.34 3.84 32.61
C VAL A 108 22.49 4.12 31.63
N ASN A 109 22.42 3.56 30.41
CA ASN A 109 23.41 3.72 29.35
C ASN A 109 22.68 4.02 28.01
N GLU A 110 23.00 5.16 27.39
CA GLU A 110 22.46 5.61 26.10
C GLU A 110 22.83 4.66 24.95
N GLU A 111 24.03 4.10 24.94
CA GLU A 111 24.47 3.13 23.93
C GLU A 111 23.57 1.87 23.93
N LYS A 112 23.12 1.45 25.12
CA LYS A 112 22.22 0.30 25.27
C LYS A 112 20.81 0.59 24.78
N PHE A 113 20.39 1.85 24.82
CA PHE A 113 19.12 2.32 24.27
C PHE A 113 19.19 2.35 22.74
N ASP A 114 20.21 3.01 22.20
CA ASP A 114 20.43 3.15 20.76
C ASP A 114 20.52 1.79 20.07
N ASN A 115 21.27 0.85 20.66
CA ASN A 115 21.36 -0.51 20.13
C ASN A 115 20.00 -1.24 20.12
N GLN A 116 19.18 -1.09 21.17
CA GLN A 116 17.85 -1.72 21.19
C GLN A 116 16.88 -1.09 20.19
N ILE A 117 16.92 0.25 20.04
CA ILE A 117 16.13 0.95 19.01
C ILE A 117 16.52 0.45 17.64
N LYS A 118 17.83 0.41 17.34
CA LYS A 118 18.33 0.00 16.05
C LYS A 118 17.88 -1.40 15.67
N ILE A 119 17.90 -2.34 16.63
CA ILE A 119 17.41 -3.71 16.41
C ILE A 119 15.92 -3.69 16.07
N ILE A 120 15.08 -3.04 16.89
CA ILE A 120 13.62 -2.98 16.67
C ILE A 120 13.29 -2.30 15.34
N ALA A 121 13.94 -1.18 15.06
CA ALA A 121 13.78 -0.40 13.83
C ALA A 121 14.15 -1.24 12.60
N MET A 122 15.31 -1.91 12.62
CA MET A 122 15.76 -2.71 11.50
C MET A 122 14.86 -3.92 11.25
N ASP A 123 14.42 -4.61 12.32
CA ASP A 123 13.48 -5.72 12.21
C ASP A 123 12.14 -5.26 11.62
N PHE A 124 11.66 -4.09 12.03
CA PHE A 124 10.43 -3.51 11.49
C PHE A 124 10.59 -3.12 10.01
N ILE A 125 11.70 -2.49 9.63
CA ILE A 125 12.00 -2.17 8.22
C ILE A 125 12.07 -3.45 7.38
N MET A 126 12.71 -4.52 7.89
CA MET A 126 12.77 -5.81 7.19
C MET A 126 11.38 -6.44 7.04
N LEU A 127 10.51 -6.33 8.04
CA LEU A 127 9.13 -6.77 7.96
C LEU A 127 8.39 -6.04 6.84
N LEU A 128 8.50 -4.70 6.78
CA LEU A 128 7.86 -3.89 5.75
C LEU A 128 8.38 -4.24 4.35
N ASN A 129 9.70 -4.35 4.18
CA ASN A 129 10.34 -4.68 2.91
C ASN A 129 9.87 -6.03 2.34
N LYS A 130 9.81 -7.08 3.18
CA LYS A 130 9.29 -8.40 2.77
C LYS A 130 7.86 -8.36 2.24
N ASN A 131 7.07 -7.36 2.66
CA ASN A 131 5.70 -7.20 2.21
C ASN A 131 5.56 -6.30 0.96
N ILE A 132 6.55 -5.46 0.65
CA ILE A 132 6.64 -4.78 -0.64
C ILE A 132 7.01 -5.77 -1.74
N GLN A 133 8.00 -6.64 -1.49
CA GLN A 133 8.50 -7.61 -2.48
C GLN A 133 7.47 -8.68 -2.90
N ARG A 134 6.38 -8.83 -2.14
CA ARG A 134 5.30 -9.79 -2.40
C ARG A 134 4.12 -9.20 -3.21
N ILE A 135 4.20 -7.92 -3.60
CA ILE A 135 3.19 -7.19 -4.40
C ILE A 135 3.63 -7.15 -5.86
#